data_AF-M4QIM7-F1
#
_entry.id   AF-M4QIM7-F1
#
_cell.length_a   1.000
_cell.length_b   1.000
_cell.length_c   1.000
_cell.angle_alpha   90.00
_cell.angle_beta   90.00
_cell.angle_gamma   90.00
#
_symmetry.space_group_name_H-M   'P 1'
#
loop_
_entity.id
_entity.type
_entity.pdbx_description
1 polymer ?
#
loop_
_entity_poly.entity_id
_entity_poly.type
_entity_poly.pdbx_seq_one_letter_code
_entity_poly.pdbx_strand_id
1 'polypeptide(L)'
;NAQTTEIFLPNLFDNDYYDLTDPLYHSMILGDTATLFDQQDNSKSQLKFYSNDKDSVPDSLLFSKLLHEQQLNGFKEGDTIIPLDENGKPVYKKDTRTKNGKAETVYSVTTKIATRDDVEQSAYSRGIQGDIDDLYTANTENVNRLIEHGDKIFANEESVQYLNKEVQNNIENIHELAQQQDQHSSDIKTLKKNVEEGLLELSGHLIDQKADLTKDIKALESNVEEGLLELSGHLIDQKADLTKDIKTLENNVEEGLLDLSGRLLDQKADIAQNQANIQDLAAYNELQDAYAKQQTEAIDALNKASSEN
;
A
#
# COMPACT_ATOMS: atom_id res chain seq x y z
N ASN A 1 82.08 -33.00 46.68
CA ASN A 1 81.77 -33.66 47.97
C ASN A 1 81.73 -32.60 49.06
N ALA A 2 80.60 -31.90 49.19
CA ALA A 2 80.37 -31.05 50.35
C ALA A 2 80.19 -31.95 51.58
N GLN A 3 80.95 -31.70 52.64
CA GLN A 3 80.76 -32.37 53.93
C GLN A 3 79.61 -31.65 54.63
N THR A 4 78.42 -32.25 54.63
CA THR A 4 77.27 -31.75 55.39
C THR A 4 77.32 -32.30 56.81
N THR A 5 77.21 -31.42 57.81
CA THR A 5 77.13 -31.83 59.23
C THR A 5 75.71 -31.63 59.73
N GLU A 6 75.10 -32.69 60.25
CA GLU A 6 73.78 -32.63 60.87
C GLU A 6 73.90 -32.23 62.35
N ILE A 7 73.24 -31.14 62.71
CA ILE A 7 73.22 -30.62 64.08
C ILE A 7 71.77 -30.51 64.53
N PHE A 8 71.43 -31.19 65.63
CA PHE A 8 70.09 -31.12 66.21
C PHE A 8 69.87 -29.79 66.91
N LEU A 9 68.70 -29.19 66.69
CA LEU A 9 68.29 -28.00 67.39
C LEU A 9 67.76 -28.42 68.78
N PRO A 10 68.22 -27.81 69.88
CA PRO A 10 67.66 -28.08 71.19
C PRO A 10 66.16 -27.71 71.22
N ASN A 11 65.34 -28.53 71.88
CA ASN A 11 63.88 -28.34 71.99
C ASN A 11 63.44 -27.12 72.84
N LEU A 12 64.38 -26.25 73.21
CA LEU A 12 64.12 -25.00 73.91
C LEU A 12 64.92 -23.88 73.23
N PHE A 13 64.21 -22.86 72.73
CA PHE A 13 64.76 -21.51 72.73
C PHE A 13 64.53 -20.96 74.14
N ASP A 14 65.56 -21.02 75.00
CA ASP A 14 65.61 -20.14 76.17
C ASP A 14 65.87 -18.73 75.64
N ASN A 15 64.89 -17.84 75.79
CA ASN A 15 65.13 -16.42 75.62
C ASN A 15 65.71 -15.91 76.95
N ASP A 16 67.03 -15.74 77.00
CA ASP A 16 67.76 -15.33 78.22
C ASP A 16 67.43 -13.88 78.69
N TYR A 17 66.42 -13.22 78.12
CA TYR A 17 65.94 -11.92 78.59
C TYR A 17 64.65 -12.05 79.41
N TYR A 18 64.84 -12.14 80.72
CA TYR A 18 63.80 -12.25 81.75
C TYR A 18 63.02 -10.93 81.94
N ASP A 19 61.68 -10.99 81.90
CA ASP A 19 60.81 -10.16 82.73
C ASP A 19 59.56 -10.94 83.18
N LEU A 20 59.16 -10.75 84.44
CA LEU A 20 58.46 -11.72 85.29
C LEU A 20 56.92 -11.53 85.35
N THR A 21 56.29 -10.97 84.32
CA THR A 21 54.84 -10.64 84.36
C THR A 21 54.06 -10.89 83.06
N ASP A 22 54.17 -12.07 82.42
CA ASP A 22 53.25 -12.43 81.32
C ASP A 22 52.70 -13.87 81.43
N PRO A 23 51.37 -14.12 81.46
CA PRO A 23 50.77 -15.44 81.69
C PRO A 23 50.83 -16.43 80.51
N LEU A 24 51.57 -16.15 79.43
CA LEU A 24 51.62 -16.96 78.22
C LEU A 24 53.07 -17.19 77.75
N TYR A 25 53.87 -17.84 78.59
CA TYR A 25 55.17 -18.40 78.21
C TYR A 25 54.99 -19.48 77.13
N HIS A 26 55.07 -19.09 75.86
CA HIS A 26 55.11 -20.03 74.73
C HIS A 26 56.55 -20.50 74.51
N SER A 27 56.98 -21.54 75.23
CA SER A 27 58.11 -22.36 74.80
C SER A 27 57.77 -22.89 73.39
N MET A 28 58.42 -22.39 72.34
CA MET A 28 58.27 -22.96 71.00
C MET A 28 58.89 -24.36 70.99
N ILE A 29 58.07 -25.40 71.14
CA ILE A 29 58.51 -26.78 70.91
C ILE A 29 58.79 -26.89 69.40
N LEU A 30 60.07 -26.81 69.05
CA LEU A 30 60.56 -26.92 67.67
C LEU A 30 60.36 -28.30 67.04
N GLY A 31 59.85 -29.25 67.84
CA GLY A 31 59.84 -30.67 67.51
C GLY A 31 61.24 -31.19 67.21
N ASP A 32 61.32 -32.45 66.83
CA ASP A 32 62.59 -33.08 66.53
C ASP A 32 63.15 -32.59 65.16
N THR A 33 63.87 -31.47 65.20
CA THR A 33 64.40 -30.76 64.02
C THR A 33 65.92 -30.69 64.05
N ALA A 34 66.57 -30.86 62.90
CA ALA A 34 68.00 -30.70 62.72
C ALA A 34 68.29 -29.70 61.59
N THR A 35 69.41 -29.01 61.70
CA THR A 35 70.02 -28.24 60.62
C THR A 35 71.11 -29.09 59.97
N LEU A 36 71.01 -29.25 58.66
CA LEU A 36 72.07 -29.79 57.80
C LEU A 36 72.92 -28.62 57.34
N PHE A 37 74.05 -28.39 58.02
CA PHE A 37 74.97 -27.33 57.68
C PHE A 37 75.87 -27.76 56.52
N ASP A 38 75.85 -26.99 55.43
CA ASP A 38 76.85 -27.09 54.38
C ASP A 38 78.09 -26.29 54.84
N GLN A 39 79.20 -26.99 55.07
CA GLN A 39 80.44 -26.39 55.58
C GLN A 39 81.11 -25.41 54.60
N GLN A 40 80.68 -25.36 53.33
CA GLN A 40 81.25 -24.50 52.29
C GLN A 40 80.35 -23.30 51.95
N ASP A 41 79.04 -23.42 52.13
CA ASP A 41 78.07 -22.37 51.82
C ASP A 41 76.89 -22.42 52.78
N ASN A 42 76.95 -21.61 53.85
CA ASN A 42 75.92 -21.56 54.88
C ASN A 42 74.53 -21.21 54.31
N SER A 43 74.44 -20.55 53.15
CA SER A 43 73.16 -20.21 52.50
C SER A 43 72.43 -21.43 51.92
N LYS A 44 73.12 -22.57 51.78
CA LYS A 44 72.56 -23.85 51.34
C LYS A 44 72.19 -24.79 52.48
N SER A 45 72.29 -24.31 53.72
CA SER A 45 71.92 -25.11 54.89
C SER A 45 70.44 -25.48 54.83
N GLN A 46 70.11 -26.75 55.09
CA GLN A 46 68.75 -27.27 55.01
C GLN A 46 68.21 -27.58 56.40
N LEU A 47 66.90 -27.52 56.56
CA LEU A 47 66.21 -27.99 57.75
C LEU A 47 65.72 -29.41 57.50
N LYS A 48 65.94 -30.28 58.47
CA LYS A 48 65.47 -31.65 58.45
C LYS A 48 64.55 -31.88 59.64
N PHE A 49 63.30 -32.17 59.34
CA PHE A 49 62.25 -32.39 60.33
C PHE A 49 61.99 -33.89 60.46
N TYR A 50 61.91 -34.38 61.69
CA TYR A 50 61.64 -35.79 62.00
C TYR A 50 60.24 -35.96 62.60
N SER A 51 59.64 -37.12 62.35
CA SER A 51 58.44 -37.56 63.06
C SER A 51 58.77 -38.01 64.49
N ASN A 52 57.75 -38.01 65.34
CA ASN A 52 57.89 -38.43 66.74
C ASN A 52 58.14 -39.95 66.86
N ASP A 53 57.54 -40.73 65.95
CA ASP A 53 57.64 -42.20 65.86
C ASP A 53 57.52 -42.70 64.39
N LYS A 54 57.50 -44.03 64.21
CA LYS A 54 57.46 -44.70 62.89
C LYS A 54 56.11 -44.59 62.16
N ASP A 55 55.05 -44.25 62.87
CA ASP A 55 53.66 -44.28 62.38
C ASP A 55 53.10 -42.85 62.17
N SER A 56 53.89 -41.82 62.52
CA SER A 56 53.58 -40.40 62.37
C SER A 56 54.45 -39.71 61.30
N VAL A 57 54.00 -38.56 60.83
CA VAL A 57 54.76 -37.66 59.96
C VAL A 57 55.37 -36.51 60.78
N PRO A 58 56.42 -35.83 60.28
CA PRO A 58 56.88 -34.59 60.89
C PRO A 58 55.73 -33.59 61.07
N ASP A 59 55.58 -33.07 62.29
CA ASP A 59 54.47 -32.20 62.69
C ASP A 59 54.95 -31.04 63.58
N SER A 60 56.25 -30.74 63.54
CA SER A 60 56.81 -29.71 64.40
C SER A 60 56.21 -28.33 64.13
N LEU A 61 56.24 -27.44 65.13
CA LEU A 61 55.70 -26.10 64.98
C LEU A 61 56.36 -25.35 63.81
N LEU A 62 57.68 -25.47 63.67
CA LEU A 62 58.43 -24.84 62.59
C LEU A 62 58.12 -25.47 61.24
N PHE A 63 58.00 -26.80 61.17
CA PHE A 63 57.60 -27.51 59.95
C PHE A 63 56.22 -27.07 59.49
N SER A 64 55.25 -27.08 60.40
CA SER A 64 53.85 -26.73 60.12
C SER A 64 53.73 -25.26 59.70
N LYS A 65 54.45 -24.36 60.37
CA LYS A 65 54.50 -22.95 59.98
C LYS A 65 55.04 -22.78 58.55
N LEU A 66 56.19 -23.37 58.27
CA LEU A 66 56.83 -23.26 56.95
C LEU A 66 55.94 -23.85 55.85
N LEU A 67 55.32 -25.00 56.10
CA LEU A 67 54.43 -25.65 55.15
C LEU A 67 53.18 -24.79 54.87
N HIS A 68 52.56 -24.26 55.93
CA HIS A 68 51.37 -23.42 55.78
C HIS A 68 51.68 -22.10 55.08
N GLU A 69 52.80 -21.44 55.40
CA GLU A 69 53.21 -20.20 54.74
C GLU A 69 53.47 -20.44 53.24
N GLN A 70 54.15 -21.55 52.89
CA GLN A 70 54.38 -21.95 51.50
C GLN A 70 53.07 -22.26 50.77
N GLN A 71 52.14 -22.99 51.39
CA GLN A 71 50.85 -23.32 50.75
C GLN A 71 49.95 -22.10 50.61
N LEU A 72 49.99 -21.18 51.57
CA LEU A 72 49.17 -19.98 51.56
C LEU A 72 49.69 -18.94 50.57
N ASN A 73 50.96 -18.57 50.68
CA ASN A 73 51.56 -17.44 49.96
C ASN A 73 52.38 -17.88 48.74
N GLY A 74 52.63 -19.17 48.59
CA GLY A 74 53.55 -19.68 47.59
C GLY A 74 55.00 -19.47 47.97
N PHE A 75 55.88 -19.52 46.99
CA PHE A 75 57.33 -19.35 47.14
C PHE A 75 57.95 -18.86 45.84
N LYS A 76 59.08 -18.18 45.93
CA LYS A 76 59.90 -17.74 44.79
C LYS A 76 61.25 -18.45 44.78
N GLU A 77 61.97 -18.29 43.67
CA GLU A 77 63.34 -18.79 43.55
C GLU A 77 64.22 -18.24 44.68
N GLY A 78 64.97 -19.12 45.33
CA GLY A 78 65.80 -18.80 46.49
C GLY A 78 65.12 -18.99 47.86
N ASP A 79 63.81 -19.19 47.93
CA ASP A 79 63.12 -19.44 49.20
C ASP A 79 63.43 -20.86 49.73
N THR A 80 63.47 -21.02 51.05
CA THR A 80 63.55 -22.35 51.67
C THR A 80 62.16 -22.98 51.66
N ILE A 81 62.01 -24.11 50.99
CA ILE A 81 60.73 -24.78 50.80
C ILE A 81 60.75 -26.21 51.31
N ILE A 82 59.57 -26.70 51.69
CA ILE A 82 59.30 -28.11 51.87
C ILE A 82 58.98 -28.70 50.49
N PRO A 83 59.75 -29.69 50.00
CA PRO A 83 59.43 -30.36 48.75
C PRO A 83 58.06 -31.03 48.83
N LEU A 84 57.19 -30.74 47.87
CA LEU A 84 55.86 -31.34 47.74
C LEU A 84 55.84 -32.32 46.57
N ASP A 85 55.01 -33.36 46.67
CA ASP A 85 54.67 -34.24 45.56
C ASP A 85 53.60 -33.62 44.64
N GLU A 86 53.21 -34.36 43.60
CA GLU A 86 52.19 -33.94 42.62
C GLU A 86 50.81 -33.65 43.25
N ASN A 87 50.55 -34.15 44.46
CA ASN A 87 49.30 -33.95 45.19
C ASN A 87 49.45 -32.89 46.31
N GLY A 88 50.59 -32.20 46.39
CA GLY A 88 50.84 -31.15 47.38
C GLY A 88 51.16 -31.66 48.78
N LYS A 89 51.50 -32.95 48.91
CA LYS A 89 51.92 -33.53 50.19
C LYS A 89 53.43 -33.42 50.34
N PRO A 90 53.94 -33.17 51.55
CA PRO A 90 55.38 -33.19 51.79
C PRO A 90 56.01 -34.53 51.38
N VAL A 91 57.17 -34.46 50.72
CA VAL A 91 57.90 -35.66 50.28
C VAL A 91 58.61 -36.28 51.46
N TYR A 92 57.94 -37.22 52.13
CA TYR A 92 58.48 -37.96 53.27
C TYR A 92 59.50 -39.02 52.85
N LYS A 93 60.57 -39.16 53.63
CA LYS A 93 61.58 -40.23 53.50
C LYS A 93 61.66 -41.05 54.78
N LYS A 94 61.93 -42.34 54.68
CA LYS A 94 62.24 -43.16 55.86
C LYS A 94 63.67 -42.90 56.31
N ASP A 95 63.85 -42.69 57.60
CA ASP A 95 65.12 -42.35 58.22
C ASP A 95 65.32 -43.13 59.52
N THR A 96 66.53 -43.12 60.07
CA THR A 96 66.86 -43.80 61.33
C THR A 96 67.37 -42.81 62.35
N ARG A 97 66.76 -42.83 63.54
CA ARG A 97 67.12 -41.95 64.64
C ARG A 97 67.43 -42.71 65.91
N THR A 98 68.51 -42.33 66.58
CA THR A 98 68.92 -42.94 67.85
C THR A 98 68.35 -42.13 69.02
N LYS A 99 67.27 -42.61 69.63
CA LYS A 99 66.73 -42.06 70.89
C LYS A 99 67.15 -42.99 72.04
N ASN A 100 67.75 -42.45 73.10
CA ASN A 100 68.18 -43.21 74.29
C ASN A 100 69.03 -44.47 74.00
N GLY A 101 69.89 -44.42 72.98
CA GLY A 101 70.77 -45.54 72.61
C GLY A 101 70.12 -46.64 71.75
N LYS A 102 68.86 -46.48 71.34
CA LYS A 102 68.14 -47.41 70.45
C LYS A 102 67.83 -46.75 69.10
N ALA A 103 68.15 -47.44 68.01
CA ALA A 103 67.82 -47.00 66.66
C ALA A 103 66.33 -47.25 66.36
N GLU A 104 65.61 -46.20 66.02
CA GLU A 104 64.20 -46.21 65.64
C GLU A 104 64.04 -45.71 64.21
N THR A 105 63.17 -46.35 63.43
CA THR A 105 62.79 -45.87 62.10
C THR A 105 61.75 -44.78 62.24
N VAL A 106 61.97 -43.63 61.61
CA VAL A 106 61.09 -42.45 61.63
C VAL A 106 60.92 -41.92 60.22
N TYR A 107 59.92 -41.07 59.99
CA TYR A 107 59.82 -40.29 58.75
C TYR A 107 60.56 -38.97 58.91
N SER A 108 61.21 -38.52 57.84
CA SER A 108 61.86 -37.21 57.78
C SER A 108 61.50 -36.45 56.51
N VAL A 109 61.53 -35.12 56.61
CA VAL A 109 61.42 -34.20 55.47
C VAL A 109 62.59 -33.23 55.53
N THR A 110 63.30 -33.10 54.42
CA THR A 110 64.42 -32.16 54.29
C THR A 110 63.99 -31.02 53.38
N THR A 111 64.12 -29.78 53.85
CA THR A 111 63.87 -28.59 53.03
C THR A 111 64.91 -28.48 51.94
N LYS A 112 64.58 -27.73 50.89
CA LYS A 112 65.53 -27.34 49.85
C LYS A 112 65.37 -25.86 49.53
N ILE A 113 66.33 -25.30 48.82
CA ILE A 113 66.21 -23.97 48.22
C ILE A 113 65.43 -24.13 46.91
N ALA A 114 64.36 -23.36 46.75
CA ALA A 114 63.54 -23.36 45.54
C ALA A 114 64.35 -22.89 44.34
N THR A 115 64.32 -23.67 43.27
CA THR A 115 64.94 -23.31 41.98
C THR A 115 63.92 -22.64 41.07
N ARG A 116 64.37 -22.04 39.96
CA ARG A 116 63.47 -21.54 38.92
C ARG A 116 62.50 -22.62 38.40
N ASP A 117 62.99 -23.83 38.17
CA ASP A 117 62.17 -24.97 37.71
C ASP A 117 61.09 -25.31 38.74
N ASP A 118 61.40 -25.23 40.04
CA ASP A 118 60.42 -25.46 41.10
C ASP A 118 59.29 -24.43 41.09
N VAL A 119 59.59 -23.17 40.76
CA VAL A 119 58.58 -22.10 40.68
C VAL A 119 57.70 -22.24 39.44
N GLU A 120 58.29 -22.57 38.29
CA GLU A 120 57.56 -22.68 37.02
C GLU A 120 56.71 -23.94 36.93
N GLN A 121 57.12 -25.05 37.55
CA GLN A 121 56.44 -26.34 37.43
C GLN A 121 55.52 -26.66 38.60
N SER A 122 55.75 -26.07 39.79
CA SER A 122 54.90 -26.33 40.94
C SER A 122 53.60 -25.54 40.87
N ALA A 123 52.47 -26.25 40.92
CA ALA A 123 51.15 -25.64 41.12
C ALA A 123 51.05 -24.85 42.44
N TYR A 124 51.95 -25.10 43.40
CA TYR A 124 51.96 -24.48 44.72
C TYR A 124 52.88 -23.26 44.82
N SER A 125 53.60 -22.89 43.75
CA SER A 125 54.53 -21.75 43.77
C SER A 125 53.82 -20.42 43.95
N ARG A 126 52.55 -20.32 43.52
CA ARG A 126 51.70 -19.15 43.72
C ARG A 126 50.89 -19.18 45.02
N GLY A 127 50.86 -20.33 45.67
CA GLY A 127 50.00 -20.59 46.83
C GLY A 127 48.51 -20.38 46.54
N ILE A 128 47.71 -20.54 47.59
CA ILE A 128 46.28 -20.25 47.54
C ILE A 128 46.02 -18.77 47.24
N GLN A 129 46.90 -17.87 47.67
CA GLN A 129 46.76 -16.44 47.42
C GLN A 129 46.75 -16.11 45.92
N GLY A 130 47.60 -16.75 45.12
CA GLY A 130 47.61 -16.53 43.67
C GLY A 130 46.32 -16.96 42.98
N ASP A 131 45.71 -18.07 43.42
CA ASP A 131 44.41 -18.52 42.91
C ASP A 131 43.29 -17.54 43.29
N ILE A 132 43.34 -17.00 44.52
CA ILE A 132 42.39 -15.96 44.98
C ILE A 132 42.53 -14.69 44.13
N ASP A 133 43.75 -14.26 43.81
CA ASP A 133 43.99 -13.06 43.01
C ASP A 133 43.46 -13.21 41.57
N ASP A 134 43.65 -14.39 40.96
CA ASP A 134 43.09 -14.72 39.64
C ASP A 134 41.56 -14.70 39.66
N LEU A 135 40.95 -15.32 40.68
CA LEU A 135 39.49 -15.31 40.87
C LEU A 135 38.95 -13.90 41.09
N TYR A 136 39.65 -13.07 41.87
CA TYR A 136 39.26 -11.69 42.10
C TYR A 136 39.28 -10.90 40.79
N THR A 137 40.35 -11.05 40.00
CA THR A 137 40.50 -10.41 38.68
C THR A 137 39.39 -10.83 37.73
N ALA A 138 39.15 -12.13 37.60
CA ALA A 138 38.08 -12.67 36.75
C ALA A 138 36.69 -12.18 37.21
N ASN A 139 36.46 -12.09 38.51
CA ASN A 139 35.22 -11.58 39.07
C ASN A 139 35.03 -10.09 38.76
N THR A 140 36.08 -9.26 38.90
CA THR A 140 36.03 -7.85 38.51
C THR A 140 35.70 -7.68 37.03
N GLU A 141 36.33 -8.47 36.14
CA GLU A 141 36.02 -8.43 34.71
C GLU A 141 34.56 -8.82 34.42
N ASN A 142 34.06 -9.88 35.07
CA ASN A 142 32.68 -10.30 34.93
C ASN A 142 31.68 -9.24 35.42
N VAL A 143 31.98 -8.57 36.54
CA VAL A 143 31.15 -7.46 37.05
C VAL A 143 31.12 -6.32 36.04
N ASN A 144 32.26 -5.94 35.45
CA ASN A 144 32.31 -4.89 34.43
C ASN A 144 31.48 -5.27 33.20
N ARG A 145 31.58 -6.51 32.71
CA ARG A 145 30.78 -7.01 31.59
C ARG A 145 29.28 -6.99 31.90
N LEU A 146 28.89 -7.32 33.13
CA LEU A 146 27.49 -7.24 33.57
C LEU A 146 26.97 -5.80 33.58
N ILE A 147 27.80 -4.84 34.01
CA ILE A 147 27.46 -3.40 33.96
C ILE A 147 27.24 -2.97 32.50
N GLU A 148 28.18 -3.26 31.61
CA GLU A 148 28.06 -2.91 30.18
C GLU A 148 26.83 -3.54 29.51
N HIS A 149 26.52 -4.79 29.85
CA HIS A 149 25.31 -5.45 29.37
C HIS A 149 24.05 -4.78 29.92
N GLY A 150 24.06 -4.35 31.19
CA GLY A 150 22.99 -3.56 31.80
C GLY A 150 22.71 -2.29 31.02
N ASP A 151 23.74 -1.49 30.70
CA ASP A 151 23.61 -0.26 29.95
C ASP A 151 23.00 -0.48 28.55
N LYS A 152 23.44 -1.54 27.85
CA LYS A 152 22.88 -1.93 26.55
C LYS A 152 21.42 -2.36 26.65
N ILE A 153 21.05 -3.06 27.73
CA ILE A 153 19.66 -3.46 27.98
C ILE A 153 18.78 -2.22 28.19
N PHE A 154 19.24 -1.24 28.98
CA PHE A 154 18.51 0.02 29.18
C PHE A 154 18.32 0.81 27.88
N ALA A 155 19.38 0.94 27.05
CA ALA A 155 19.27 1.61 25.76
C ALA A 155 18.29 0.89 24.79
N ASN A 156 18.28 -0.44 24.82
CA ASN A 156 17.32 -1.23 24.05
C ASN A 156 15.89 -1.05 24.56
N GLU A 157 15.69 -0.97 25.88
CA GLU A 157 14.39 -0.71 26.48
C GLU A 157 13.82 0.64 26.02
N GLU A 158 14.62 1.71 26.04
CA GLU A 158 14.21 3.03 25.54
C GLU A 158 13.84 2.99 24.05
N SER A 159 14.63 2.28 23.23
CA SER A 159 14.37 2.12 21.80
C SER A 159 13.05 1.39 21.52
N VAL A 160 12.76 0.34 22.30
CA VAL A 160 11.50 -0.41 22.22
C VAL A 160 10.31 0.46 22.64
N GLN A 161 10.46 1.28 23.69
CA GLN A 161 9.42 2.22 24.10
C GLN A 161 9.11 3.26 23.01
N TYR A 162 10.14 3.81 22.35
CA TYR A 162 9.97 4.72 21.23
C TYR A 162 9.24 4.06 20.06
N LEU A 163 9.67 2.87 19.64
CA LEU A 163 9.02 2.11 18.56
C LEU A 163 7.55 1.81 18.90
N ASN A 164 7.25 1.47 20.15
CA ASN A 164 5.87 1.24 20.58
C ASN A 164 5.01 2.49 20.42
N LYS A 165 5.53 3.68 20.75
CA LYS A 165 4.80 4.95 20.57
C LYS A 165 4.50 5.23 19.10
N GLU A 166 5.48 5.04 18.21
CA GLU A 166 5.29 5.22 16.77
C GLU A 166 4.28 4.21 16.20
N VAL A 167 4.31 2.96 16.67
CA VAL A 167 3.31 1.94 16.29
C VAL A 167 1.90 2.35 16.74
N GLN A 168 1.73 2.89 17.95
CA GLN A 168 0.42 3.39 18.39
C GLN A 168 -0.08 4.55 17.52
N ASN A 169 0.77 5.53 17.20
CA ASN A 169 0.42 6.63 16.29
C ASN A 169 -0.01 6.10 14.91
N ASN A 170 0.69 5.09 14.39
CA ASN A 170 0.34 4.46 13.12
C ASN A 170 -1.01 3.72 13.18
N ILE A 171 -1.30 3.05 14.30
CA ILE A 171 -2.61 2.41 14.53
C ILE A 171 -3.73 3.45 14.52
N GLU A 172 -3.55 4.58 15.20
CA GLU A 172 -4.52 5.69 15.21
C GLU A 172 -4.77 6.24 13.79
N ASN A 173 -3.71 6.53 13.04
CA ASN A 173 -3.80 7.00 11.65
C ASN A 173 -4.54 6.00 10.74
N ILE A 174 -4.27 4.69 10.90
CA ILE A 174 -4.95 3.64 10.12
C ILE A 174 -6.45 3.60 10.46
N HIS A 175 -6.82 3.79 11.73
CA HIS A 175 -8.23 3.86 12.12
C HIS A 175 -8.94 5.07 11.51
N GLU A 176 -8.31 6.24 11.48
CA GLU A 176 -8.87 7.43 10.83
C GLU A 176 -9.07 7.23 9.32
N LEU A 177 -8.07 6.64 8.64
CA LEU A 177 -8.17 6.31 7.22
C LEU A 177 -9.29 5.32 6.92
N ALA A 178 -9.48 4.31 7.78
CA ALA A 178 -10.57 3.34 7.65
C ALA A 178 -11.95 4.01 7.78
N GLN A 179 -12.11 4.92 8.75
CA GLN A 179 -13.36 5.69 8.90
C GLN A 179 -13.65 6.57 7.68
N GLN A 180 -12.63 7.24 7.14
CA GLN A 180 -12.78 8.02 5.91
C GLN A 180 -13.16 7.14 4.71
N GLN A 181 -12.58 5.95 4.59
CA GLN A 181 -12.92 5.00 3.53
C GLN A 181 -14.39 4.55 3.61
N ASP A 182 -14.88 4.28 4.83
CA ASP A 182 -16.29 3.93 5.04
C ASP A 182 -17.23 5.09 4.68
N GLN A 183 -16.87 6.33 5.04
CA GLN A 183 -17.62 7.53 4.66
C GLN A 183 -17.65 7.71 3.13
N HIS A 184 -16.50 7.64 2.47
CA HIS A 184 -16.43 7.75 1.01
C HIS A 184 -17.25 6.66 0.30
N SER A 185 -17.25 5.43 0.83
CA SER A 185 -18.09 4.34 0.32
C SER A 185 -19.59 4.66 0.40
N SER A 186 -20.03 5.29 1.49
CA SER A 186 -21.41 5.76 1.65
C SER A 186 -21.76 6.91 0.69
N ASP A 187 -20.85 7.87 0.53
CA ASP A 187 -21.04 9.02 -0.35
C ASP A 187 -21.16 8.57 -1.81
N ILE A 188 -20.32 7.62 -2.25
CA ILE A 188 -20.39 7.03 -3.59
C ILE A 188 -21.73 6.35 -3.83
N LYS A 189 -22.25 5.59 -2.85
CA LYS A 189 -23.58 4.96 -2.96
C LYS A 189 -24.69 5.99 -3.09
N THR A 190 -24.59 7.08 -2.32
CA THR A 190 -25.55 8.18 -2.37
C THR A 190 -25.51 8.89 -3.72
N LEU A 191 -24.32 9.22 -4.22
CA LEU A 191 -24.14 9.83 -5.54
C LEU A 191 -24.69 8.94 -6.65
N LYS A 192 -24.41 7.64 -6.61
CA LYS A 192 -24.95 6.67 -7.57
C LYS A 192 -26.47 6.71 -7.60
N LYS A 193 -27.11 6.65 -6.43
CA LYS A 193 -28.57 6.74 -6.31
C LYS A 193 -29.12 8.04 -6.90
N ASN A 194 -28.53 9.18 -6.55
CA ASN A 194 -28.98 10.48 -7.05
C ASN A 194 -28.85 10.59 -8.58
N VAL A 195 -27.77 10.06 -9.15
CA VAL A 195 -27.58 10.01 -10.60
C VAL A 195 -28.62 9.12 -11.27
N GLU A 196 -28.89 7.93 -10.71
CA GLU A 196 -29.91 7.01 -11.22
C GLU A 196 -31.31 7.65 -11.18
N GLU A 197 -31.68 8.29 -10.06
CA GLU A 197 -32.96 9.00 -9.90
C GLU A 197 -33.09 10.16 -10.89
N GLY A 198 -32.07 11.02 -11.01
CA GLY A 198 -32.08 12.16 -11.92
C GLY A 198 -32.16 11.77 -13.40
N LEU A 199 -31.47 10.69 -13.79
CA LEU A 199 -31.57 10.16 -15.16
C LEU A 199 -32.95 9.56 -15.45
N LEU A 200 -33.55 8.88 -14.48
CA LEU A 200 -34.89 8.30 -14.61
C LEU A 200 -35.96 9.39 -14.74
N GLU A 201 -35.88 10.44 -13.92
CA GLU A 201 -36.77 11.60 -13.98
C GLU A 201 -36.67 12.30 -15.34
N LEU A 202 -35.44 12.59 -15.80
CA LEU A 202 -35.22 13.22 -17.10
C LEU A 202 -35.75 12.34 -18.24
N SER A 203 -35.54 11.02 -18.18
CA SER A 203 -36.08 10.09 -19.17
C SER A 203 -37.61 10.08 -19.16
N GLY A 204 -38.25 10.19 -17.99
CA GLY A 204 -39.70 10.30 -17.87
C GLY A 204 -40.23 11.54 -18.60
N HIS A 205 -39.67 12.72 -18.30
CA HIS A 205 -40.05 13.97 -18.96
C HIS A 205 -39.86 13.95 -20.48
N LEU A 206 -38.78 13.36 -20.97
CA LEU A 206 -38.53 13.24 -22.41
C LEU A 206 -39.54 12.31 -23.09
N ILE A 207 -39.99 11.24 -22.41
CA ILE A 207 -41.03 10.35 -22.92
C ILE A 207 -42.37 11.07 -23.00
N ASP A 208 -42.74 11.82 -21.95
CA ASP A 208 -43.99 12.59 -21.92
C ASP A 208 -44.00 13.66 -23.02
N GLN A 209 -42.93 14.44 -23.16
CA GLN A 209 -42.78 15.42 -24.23
C GLN A 209 -42.89 14.79 -25.62
N LYS A 210 -42.29 13.62 -25.82
CA LYS A 210 -42.40 12.89 -27.10
C LYS A 210 -43.84 12.46 -27.37
N ALA A 211 -44.57 12.04 -26.35
CA ALA A 211 -45.97 11.64 -26.49
C ALA A 211 -46.86 12.84 -26.88
N ASP A 212 -46.67 13.98 -26.21
CA ASP A 212 -47.39 15.23 -26.51
C ASP A 212 -47.08 15.71 -27.93
N LEU A 213 -45.81 15.77 -28.33
CA LEU A 213 -45.42 16.15 -29.69
C LEU A 213 -46.02 15.19 -30.74
N THR A 214 -46.08 13.90 -30.45
CA THR A 214 -46.72 12.92 -31.36
C THR A 214 -48.20 13.18 -31.51
N LYS A 215 -48.89 13.57 -30.43
CA LYS A 215 -50.32 13.92 -30.45
C LYS A 215 -50.55 15.20 -31.24
N ASP A 216 -49.73 16.22 -31.02
CA ASP A 216 -49.83 17.50 -31.72
C ASP A 216 -49.59 17.34 -33.23
N ILE A 217 -48.57 16.55 -33.62
CA ILE A 217 -48.31 16.23 -35.02
C ILE A 217 -49.53 15.57 -35.67
N LYS A 218 -50.13 14.55 -35.02
CA LYS A 218 -51.32 13.88 -35.55
C LYS A 218 -52.52 14.81 -35.68
N ALA A 219 -52.71 15.72 -34.72
CA ALA A 219 -53.76 16.72 -34.78
C ALA A 219 -53.56 17.69 -35.96
N LEU A 220 -52.31 18.14 -36.16
CA LEU A 220 -51.95 18.98 -37.31
C LEU A 220 -52.16 18.24 -38.64
N GLU A 221 -51.74 16.98 -38.74
CA GLU A 221 -51.97 16.13 -39.92
C GLU A 221 -53.47 16.02 -40.24
N SER A 222 -54.30 15.73 -39.24
CA SER A 222 -55.76 15.65 -39.41
C SER A 222 -56.38 16.97 -39.87
N ASN A 223 -55.97 18.10 -39.28
CA ASN A 223 -56.49 19.41 -39.66
C ASN A 223 -56.09 19.79 -41.10
N VAL A 224 -54.87 19.46 -41.50
CA VAL A 224 -54.39 19.69 -42.88
C VAL A 224 -55.15 18.80 -43.85
N GLU A 225 -55.37 17.52 -43.52
CA GLU A 225 -56.13 16.60 -44.34
C GLU A 225 -57.58 17.06 -44.53
N GLU A 226 -58.26 17.47 -43.45
CA GLU A 226 -59.62 18.01 -43.49
C GLU A 226 -59.71 19.29 -44.33
N GLY A 227 -58.79 20.24 -44.12
CA GLY A 227 -58.76 21.49 -44.90
C GLY A 227 -58.48 21.28 -46.39
N LEU A 228 -57.61 20.32 -46.74
CA LEU A 228 -57.36 19.96 -48.15
C LEU A 228 -58.59 19.28 -48.78
N LEU A 229 -59.30 18.44 -48.02
CA LEU A 229 -60.51 17.78 -48.49
C LEU A 229 -61.65 18.79 -48.73
N GLU A 230 -61.86 19.73 -47.81
CA GLU A 230 -62.84 20.81 -47.95
C GLU A 230 -62.55 21.68 -49.17
N LEU A 231 -61.28 22.12 -49.34
CA LEU A 231 -60.87 22.89 -50.51
C LEU A 231 -61.08 22.10 -51.81
N SER A 232 -60.74 20.82 -51.83
CA SER A 232 -60.99 19.95 -52.99
C SER A 232 -62.47 19.84 -53.31
N GLY A 233 -63.34 19.72 -52.29
CA GLY A 233 -64.79 19.71 -52.45
C GLY A 233 -65.30 20.99 -53.11
N HIS A 234 -64.93 22.15 -52.57
CA HIS A 234 -65.31 23.44 -53.14
C HIS A 234 -64.85 23.64 -54.59
N LEU A 235 -63.63 23.21 -54.92
CA LEU A 235 -63.12 23.29 -56.29
C LEU A 235 -63.89 22.38 -57.25
N ILE A 236 -64.35 21.21 -56.80
CA ILE A 236 -65.19 20.30 -57.59
C ILE A 236 -66.57 20.93 -57.83
N ASP A 237 -67.19 21.49 -56.80
CA ASP A 237 -68.49 22.14 -56.90
C ASP A 237 -68.43 23.35 -57.85
N GLN A 238 -67.42 24.22 -57.68
CA GLN A 238 -67.20 25.37 -58.55
C GLN A 238 -66.98 24.94 -60.01
N LYS A 239 -66.24 23.86 -60.24
CA LYS A 239 -66.04 23.30 -61.58
C LYS A 239 -67.35 22.78 -62.19
N ALA A 240 -68.22 22.17 -61.38
CA ALA A 240 -69.51 21.69 -61.83
C ALA A 240 -70.45 22.84 -62.23
N ASP A 241 -70.51 23.90 -61.42
CA ASP A 241 -71.28 25.11 -61.71
C ASP A 241 -70.79 25.79 -63.00
N LEU A 242 -69.48 26.00 -63.14
CA LEU A 242 -68.90 26.55 -64.37
C LEU A 242 -69.22 25.69 -65.60
N THR A 243 -69.22 24.36 -65.47
CA THR A 243 -69.59 23.46 -66.56
C THR A 243 -71.06 23.62 -66.97
N LYS A 244 -71.96 23.84 -66.00
CA LYS A 244 -73.39 24.10 -66.24
C LYS A 244 -73.61 25.46 -66.91
N ASP A 245 -72.91 26.48 -66.43
CA ASP A 245 -72.98 27.83 -66.98
C ASP A 245 -72.47 27.85 -68.43
N ILE A 246 -71.36 27.18 -68.73
CA ILE A 246 -70.83 27.04 -70.10
C ILE A 246 -71.87 26.40 -71.01
N LYS A 247 -72.48 25.27 -70.61
CA LYS A 247 -73.53 24.61 -71.42
C LYS A 247 -74.74 25.50 -71.65
N THR A 248 -75.13 26.28 -70.64
CA THR A 248 -76.24 27.22 -70.75
C THR A 248 -75.92 28.33 -71.73
N LEU A 249 -74.69 28.88 -71.68
CA LEU A 249 -74.21 29.87 -72.64
C LEU A 249 -74.15 29.30 -74.06
N GLU A 250 -73.63 28.08 -74.24
CA GLU A 250 -73.61 27.39 -75.53
C GLU A 250 -75.02 27.26 -76.13
N ASN A 251 -75.99 26.78 -75.35
CA ASN A 251 -77.39 26.66 -75.79
C ASN A 251 -78.01 28.02 -76.14
N ASN A 252 -77.81 29.05 -75.30
CA ASN A 252 -78.36 30.38 -75.54
C ASN A 252 -77.77 31.02 -76.82
N VAL A 253 -76.48 30.82 -77.06
CA VAL A 253 -75.82 31.30 -78.29
C VAL A 253 -76.33 30.53 -79.50
N GLU A 254 -76.48 29.21 -79.41
CA GLU A 254 -77.03 28.39 -80.49
C GLU A 254 -78.47 28.79 -80.83
N GLU A 255 -79.34 28.92 -79.83
CA GLU A 255 -80.74 29.35 -80.01
C GLU A 255 -80.82 30.76 -80.61
N GLY A 256 -80.03 31.71 -80.10
CA GLY A 256 -79.99 33.09 -80.62
C GLY A 256 -79.48 33.18 -82.06
N LEU A 257 -78.45 32.40 -82.43
CA LEU A 257 -77.95 32.33 -83.80
C LEU A 257 -78.96 31.65 -84.74
N LEU A 258 -79.66 30.62 -84.26
CA LEU A 258 -80.69 29.92 -85.04
C LEU A 258 -81.90 30.82 -85.32
N ASP A 259 -82.41 31.54 -84.32
CA ASP A 259 -83.50 32.52 -84.48
C ASP A 259 -83.13 33.63 -85.46
N LEU A 260 -81.93 34.21 -85.30
CA LEU A 260 -81.43 35.23 -86.23
C LEU A 260 -81.30 34.68 -87.65
N SER A 261 -80.80 33.45 -87.81
CA SER A 261 -80.72 32.80 -89.11
C SER A 261 -82.09 32.57 -89.73
N GLY A 262 -83.10 32.18 -88.94
CA GLY A 262 -84.48 32.04 -89.38
C GLY A 262 -85.06 33.36 -89.88
N ARG A 263 -84.94 34.43 -89.09
CA ARG A 263 -85.41 35.77 -89.46
C ARG A 263 -84.71 36.32 -90.71
N LEU A 264 -83.42 36.03 -90.90
CA LEU A 264 -82.68 36.40 -92.11
C LEU A 264 -83.17 35.62 -93.34
N LEU A 265 -83.57 34.35 -93.19
CA LEU A 265 -84.20 33.58 -94.27
C LEU A 265 -85.58 34.13 -94.64
N ASP A 266 -86.40 34.50 -93.66
CA ASP A 266 -87.70 35.12 -93.88
C ASP A 266 -87.54 36.47 -94.62
N GLN A 267 -86.62 37.33 -94.14
CA GLN A 267 -86.30 38.59 -94.82
C GLN A 267 -85.81 38.36 -96.26
N LYS A 268 -85.00 37.32 -96.50
CA LYS A 268 -84.55 36.96 -97.84
C LYS A 268 -85.73 36.53 -98.73
N ALA A 269 -86.70 35.81 -98.19
CA ALA A 269 -87.91 35.43 -98.91
C ALA A 269 -88.80 36.65 -99.24
N ASP A 270 -89.02 37.54 -98.28
CA ASP A 270 -89.76 38.80 -98.48
C ASP A 270 -89.12 39.67 -99.57
N ILE A 271 -87.79 39.79 -99.57
CA ILE A 271 -87.04 40.52 -100.62
C ILE A 271 -87.25 39.87 -101.99
N ALA A 272 -87.18 38.53 -102.08
CA ALA A 272 -87.41 37.82 -103.34
C ALA A 272 -88.85 38.03 -103.86
N GLN A 273 -89.85 38.02 -102.96
CA GLN A 273 -91.24 38.32 -103.32
C GLN A 273 -91.42 39.76 -103.80
N ASN A 274 -90.80 40.73 -103.10
CA ASN A 274 -90.83 42.13 -103.51
C ASN A 274 -90.15 42.32 -104.88
N GLN A 275 -89.06 41.62 -105.16
CA GLN A 275 -88.42 41.63 -106.47
C GLN A 275 -89.35 41.11 -107.58
N ALA A 276 -90.08 40.01 -107.33
CA ALA A 276 -91.08 39.48 -108.27
C ALA A 276 -92.22 40.48 -108.51
N ASN A 277 -92.78 41.06 -107.44
CA ASN A 277 -93.84 42.07 -107.56
C ASN A 277 -93.39 43.31 -108.36
N ILE A 278 -92.14 43.76 -108.18
CA ILE A 278 -91.56 44.87 -108.95
C ILE A 278 -91.43 44.50 -110.43
N GLN A 279 -91.04 43.26 -110.75
CA GLN A 279 -91.00 42.78 -112.14
C GLN A 279 -92.40 42.72 -112.76
N ASP A 280 -93.39 42.24 -112.02
CA ASP A 280 -94.79 42.21 -112.48
C ASP A 280 -95.34 43.63 -112.71
N LEU A 281 -95.04 44.58 -111.82
CA LEU A 281 -95.37 46.00 -111.97
C LEU A 281 -94.68 46.62 -113.19
N ALA A 282 -93.40 46.29 -113.43
CA ALA A 282 -92.68 46.74 -114.62
C ALA A 282 -93.33 46.21 -115.90
N ALA A 283 -93.69 44.92 -115.94
CA ALA A 283 -94.40 44.31 -117.07
C ALA A 283 -95.80 44.92 -117.28
N TYR A 284 -96.52 45.23 -116.19
CA TYR A 284 -97.81 45.93 -116.27
C TYR A 284 -97.65 47.35 -116.85
N ASN A 285 -96.64 48.10 -116.41
CA ASN A 285 -96.34 49.43 -116.96
C ASN A 285 -95.94 49.36 -118.43
N GLU A 286 -95.16 48.36 -118.86
CA GLU A 286 -94.85 48.15 -120.29
C GLU A 286 -96.11 47.89 -121.13
N LEU A 287 -97.07 47.11 -120.62
CA LEU A 287 -98.37 46.91 -121.27
C LEU A 287 -99.20 48.20 -121.31
N GLN A 288 -99.18 48.98 -120.24
CA GLN A 288 -99.87 50.28 -120.18
C GLN A 288 -99.27 51.27 -121.17
N ASP A 289 -97.93 51.35 -121.25
CA ASP A 289 -97.22 52.18 -122.23
C ASP A 289 -97.53 51.73 -123.66
N ALA A 290 -97.59 50.42 -123.92
CA ALA A 290 -98.00 49.87 -125.21
C ALA A 290 -99.46 50.23 -125.55
N TYR A 291 -100.37 50.18 -124.57
CA TYR A 291 -101.77 50.57 -124.73
C TYR A 291 -101.93 52.08 -124.98
N ALA A 292 -101.19 52.92 -124.26
CA ALA A 292 -101.15 54.37 -124.47
C ALA A 292 -100.61 54.71 -125.87
N LYS A 293 -99.58 53.98 -126.32
CA LYS A 293 -99.06 54.09 -127.68
C LYS A 293 -100.13 53.70 -128.72
N GLN A 294 -100.82 52.59 -128.54
CA GLN A 294 -101.95 52.19 -129.41
C GLN A 294 -103.09 53.21 -129.41
N GLN A 295 -103.44 53.79 -128.26
CA GLN A 295 -104.45 54.85 -128.19
C GLN A 295 -104.01 56.10 -128.95
N THR A 296 -102.75 56.50 -128.82
CA THR A 296 -102.19 57.64 -129.57
C THR A 296 -102.24 57.37 -131.07
N GLU A 297 -101.84 56.17 -131.50
CA GLU A 297 -101.92 55.73 -132.90
C GLU A 297 -103.37 55.65 -133.42
N ALA A 298 -104.32 55.22 -132.59
CA ALA A 298 -105.74 55.17 -132.94
C ALA A 298 -106.38 56.57 -133.00
N ILE A 299 -106.00 57.49 -132.11
CA ILE A 299 -106.40 58.90 -132.17
C ILE A 299 -105.82 59.56 -133.42
N ASP A 300 -104.55 59.31 -133.75
CA ASP A 300 -103.94 59.80 -134.98
C ASP A 300 -104.63 59.23 -136.22
N ALA A 301 -105.02 57.95 -136.21
CA ALA A 301 -105.80 57.34 -137.28
C ALA A 301 -107.22 57.92 -137.40
N LEU A 302 -107.90 58.19 -136.28
CA LEU A 302 -109.20 58.88 -136.25
C LEU A 302 -109.09 60.33 -136.73
N ASN A 303 -108.06 61.06 -136.32
CA ASN A 303 -107.80 62.42 -136.78
C ASN A 303 -107.50 62.45 -138.28
N LYS A 304 -106.78 61.44 -138.80
CA LYS A 304 -106.54 61.27 -140.23
C LYS A 304 -107.83 60.94 -140.99
N ALA A 305 -108.65 60.01 -140.49
CA ALA A 305 -109.94 59.67 -141.10
C ALA A 305 -110.95 60.83 -141.04
N SER A 306 -110.92 61.64 -139.97
CA SER A 306 -111.75 62.85 -139.83
C SER A 306 -111.26 64.01 -140.70
N SER A 307 -109.99 64.02 -141.13
CA SER A 307 -109.48 65.00 -142.09
C SER A 307 -109.76 64.63 -143.55
N GLU A 308 -110.32 63.44 -143.79
CA GLU A 308 -110.66 62.93 -145.13
C GLU A 308 -112.19 62.93 -145.42
N ASN A 309 -113.01 63.58 -144.58
CA ASN A 309 -114.46 63.79 -144.76
C ASN A 309 -114.84 65.25 -144.50
#